data_AF-A0A939GUV7-F1
#
_entry.id   AF-A0A939GUV7-F1
#
_cell.length_a   1.000
_cell.length_b   1.000
_cell.length_c   1.000
_cell.angle_alpha   90.00
_cell.angle_beta   90.00
_cell.angle_gamma   90.00
#
_symmetry.space_group_name_H-M   'P 1'
#
loop_
_entity.id
_entity.type
_entity.pdbx_description
1 polymer ?
#
loop_
_entity_poly.entity_id
_entity_poly.type
_entity_poly.pdbx_seq_one_letter_code
_entity_poly.pdbx_strand_id
1 'polypeptide(L)'
;MRCKIFLPLLLFTVVTALLPAQAQVQRCTDARTGKVTYTDGSCSADQRSQEVVPALSPQEKAAQERQYEEAQARWQVEQARTQAQRRLEAEKAAAQAAAAAARQPPVQIIQPPANPVAPVVVPYPVYPGSVGAYPPHHRPRPPHGRPPPPEPEVRWQCNVFRCYDGKGNVRPRP
;
A
#
# COMPACT_ATOMS: atom_id res chain seq x y z
N MET A 1 59.16 -8.06 7.77
CA MET A 1 57.68 -8.15 7.85
C MET A 1 57.02 -7.52 6.60
N ARG A 2 57.24 -8.08 5.39
CA ARG A 2 56.79 -7.47 4.11
C ARG A 2 56.00 -8.42 3.18
N CYS A 3 55.57 -9.58 3.68
CA CYS A 3 54.83 -10.57 2.87
C CYS A 3 53.31 -10.58 3.14
N LYS A 4 52.82 -9.91 4.19
CA LYS A 4 51.41 -9.98 4.62
C LYS A 4 50.48 -8.95 3.96
N ILE A 5 51.03 -7.92 3.29
CA ILE A 5 50.24 -6.87 2.63
C ILE A 5 49.99 -7.20 1.14
N PHE A 6 50.84 -8.03 0.53
CA PHE A 6 50.66 -8.43 -0.87
C PHE A 6 49.55 -9.46 -1.07
N LEU A 7 49.29 -10.31 -0.08
CA LEU A 7 48.24 -11.34 -0.14
C LEU A 7 46.81 -10.75 -0.28
N PRO A 8 46.37 -9.76 0.53
CA PRO A 8 45.03 -9.18 0.37
C PRO A 8 44.92 -8.36 -0.93
N LEU A 9 46.02 -7.76 -1.40
CA LEU A 9 46.04 -6.94 -2.61
C LEU A 9 45.95 -7.79 -3.88
N LEU A 10 46.61 -8.97 -3.90
CA LEU A 10 46.45 -9.98 -4.94
C LEU A 10 45.05 -10.60 -4.95
N LEU A 11 44.49 -10.92 -3.78
CA LEU A 11 43.12 -11.43 -3.66
C LEU A 11 42.09 -10.43 -4.18
N PHE A 12 42.26 -9.14 -3.89
CA PHE A 12 41.37 -8.09 -4.37
C PHE A 12 41.40 -7.97 -5.90
N THR A 13 42.58 -8.04 -6.53
CA THR A 13 42.71 -8.01 -8.00
C THR A 13 42.08 -9.22 -8.69
N VAL A 14 42.16 -10.42 -8.09
CA VAL A 14 41.53 -11.63 -8.63
C VAL A 14 40.00 -11.53 -8.52
N VAL A 15 39.47 -11.02 -7.41
CA VAL A 15 38.02 -10.88 -7.21
C VAL A 15 37.39 -9.86 -8.16
N THR A 16 38.09 -8.78 -8.52
CA THR A 16 37.59 -7.81 -9.53
C THR A 16 37.54 -8.36 -10.96
N ALA A 17 38.33 -9.38 -11.28
CA ALA A 17 38.37 -9.96 -12.63
C ALA A 17 37.22 -10.94 -12.92
N LEU A 18 36.43 -11.33 -11.90
CA LEU A 18 35.31 -12.26 -12.02
C LEU A 18 33.93 -11.60 -11.91
N LEU A 19 33.86 -10.27 -11.80
CA LEU A 19 32.58 -9.57 -11.86
C LEU A 19 32.10 -9.59 -13.32
N PRO A 20 30.90 -10.14 -13.61
CA PRO A 20 30.34 -10.06 -14.95
C PRO A 20 30.19 -8.58 -15.31
N ALA A 21 30.83 -8.17 -16.40
CA ALA A 21 30.61 -6.86 -17.00
C ALA A 21 29.10 -6.68 -17.20
N GLN A 22 28.57 -5.52 -16.80
CA GLN A 22 27.16 -5.15 -17.02
C GLN A 22 26.79 -5.49 -18.46
N ALA A 23 25.99 -6.54 -18.64
CA ALA A 23 25.88 -7.23 -19.91
C ALA A 23 25.10 -6.37 -20.91
N GLN A 24 25.84 -5.71 -21.79
CA GLN A 24 25.28 -4.90 -22.87
C GLN A 24 24.91 -5.83 -24.03
N VAL A 25 23.71 -5.66 -24.59
CA VAL A 25 23.24 -6.52 -25.69
C VAL A 25 24.13 -6.29 -26.90
N GLN A 26 24.86 -7.33 -27.29
CA GLN A 26 25.69 -7.37 -28.48
C GLN A 26 24.92 -8.00 -29.65
N ARG A 27 25.09 -7.41 -30.82
CA ARG A 27 24.69 -7.96 -32.11
C ARG A 27 25.88 -8.74 -32.67
N CYS A 28 25.79 -10.06 -32.67
CA CYS A 28 26.75 -10.93 -33.32
C CYS A 28 26.33 -11.20 -34.76
N THR A 29 27.21 -10.93 -35.72
CA THR A 29 26.99 -11.25 -37.14
C THR A 29 27.98 -12.32 -37.56
N ASP A 30 27.45 -13.48 -37.99
CA ASP A 30 28.25 -14.58 -38.54
C ASP A 30 28.91 -14.14 -39.85
N ALA A 31 30.24 -14.25 -39.93
CA ALA A 31 31.02 -13.79 -41.08
C ALA A 31 30.84 -14.66 -42.33
N ARG A 32 30.42 -15.93 -42.18
CA ARG A 32 30.24 -16.90 -43.26
C ARG A 32 28.82 -16.88 -43.79
N THR A 33 27.82 -16.79 -42.91
CA THR A 33 26.40 -16.90 -43.27
C THR A 33 25.65 -15.57 -43.28
N GLY A 34 26.20 -14.53 -42.65
CA GLY A 34 25.52 -13.25 -42.44
C GLY A 34 24.40 -13.31 -41.39
N LYS A 35 24.20 -14.44 -40.70
CA LYS A 35 23.18 -14.59 -39.66
C LYS A 35 23.46 -13.64 -38.50
N VAL A 36 22.43 -12.88 -38.09
CA VAL A 36 22.48 -11.98 -36.94
C VAL A 36 21.87 -12.64 -35.71
N THR A 37 22.58 -12.65 -34.59
CA THR A 37 22.09 -13.14 -33.29
C THR A 37 22.35 -12.07 -32.24
N TYR A 38 21.39 -11.82 -31.35
CA TYR A 38 21.54 -10.91 -30.23
C TYR A 38 21.84 -11.69 -28.96
N THR A 39 22.87 -11.29 -28.24
CA THR A 39 23.28 -11.95 -26.99
C THR A 39 23.75 -10.90 -26.00
N ASP A 40 23.59 -11.22 -24.73
CA ASP A 40 24.12 -10.52 -23.57
C ASP A 40 25.58 -10.92 -23.24
N GLY A 41 26.10 -11.96 -23.90
CA GLY A 41 27.48 -12.43 -23.76
C GLY A 41 28.44 -11.95 -24.85
N SER A 42 29.64 -12.51 -24.85
CA SER A 42 30.61 -12.34 -25.94
C SER A 42 30.18 -13.14 -27.18
N CYS A 43 30.33 -12.56 -28.36
CA CYS A 43 30.15 -13.29 -29.62
C CYS A 43 31.20 -14.41 -29.77
N SER A 44 30.86 -15.44 -30.55
CA SER A 44 31.82 -16.51 -30.90
C SER A 44 32.98 -15.95 -31.74
N ALA A 45 34.14 -16.61 -31.73
CA ALA A 45 35.36 -16.09 -32.38
C ALA A 45 35.21 -15.87 -33.91
N ASP A 46 34.28 -16.56 -34.54
CA ASP A 46 33.93 -16.47 -35.97
C ASP A 46 32.88 -15.40 -36.29
N GLN A 47 32.41 -14.66 -35.27
CA GLN A 47 31.36 -13.66 -35.39
C GLN A 47 31.90 -12.25 -35.16
N ARG A 48 31.39 -11.30 -35.93
CA ARG A 48 31.64 -9.87 -35.69
C ARG A 48 30.66 -9.35 -34.66
N SER A 49 31.15 -8.82 -33.55
CA SER A 49 30.31 -8.17 -32.54
C SER A 49 30.12 -6.68 -32.85
N GLN A 50 28.91 -6.20 -32.62
CA GLN A 50 28.59 -4.77 -32.60
C GLN A 50 27.61 -4.51 -31.47
N GLU A 51 27.90 -3.50 -30.65
CA GLU A 51 27.02 -3.08 -29.58
C GLU A 51 25.72 -2.48 -30.14
N VAL A 52 24.55 -2.91 -29.62
CA VAL A 52 23.24 -2.51 -30.18
C VAL A 52 22.88 -1.07 -29.78
N VAL A 53 23.29 -0.64 -28.59
CA VAL A 53 23.14 0.73 -28.12
C VAL A 53 24.51 1.18 -27.64
N PRO A 54 25.12 2.23 -28.22
CA PRO A 54 26.41 2.72 -27.76
C PRO A 54 26.38 2.98 -26.26
N ALA A 55 27.42 2.53 -25.55
CA ALA A 55 27.61 2.95 -24.17
C ALA A 55 27.58 4.49 -24.12
N LEU A 56 26.76 5.06 -23.22
CA LEU A 56 26.69 6.51 -23.03
C LEU A 56 28.09 7.08 -22.88
N SER A 57 28.34 8.23 -23.51
CA SER A 57 29.61 8.93 -23.30
C SER A 57 29.77 9.30 -21.83
N PRO A 58 31.01 9.45 -21.33
CA PRO A 58 31.24 9.86 -19.94
C PRO A 58 30.53 11.17 -19.57
N GLN A 59 30.41 12.10 -20.53
CA GLN A 59 29.72 13.38 -20.35
C GLN A 59 28.20 13.19 -20.20
N GLU A 60 27.59 12.31 -21.00
CA GLU A 60 26.16 12.01 -20.91
C GLU A 60 25.82 11.27 -19.61
N LYS A 61 26.67 10.35 -19.16
CA LYS A 61 26.50 9.67 -17.86
C LYS A 61 26.51 10.68 -16.71
N ALA A 62 27.50 11.58 -16.68
CA ALA A 62 27.59 12.62 -15.65
C ALA A 62 26.41 13.61 -15.70
N ALA A 63 25.86 13.89 -16.89
CA ALA A 63 24.66 14.70 -17.02
C ALA A 63 23.41 13.97 -16.47
N GLN A 64 23.27 12.69 -16.77
CA GLN A 64 22.18 11.86 -16.27
C GLN A 64 22.21 11.70 -14.75
N GLU A 65 23.39 11.47 -14.18
CA GLU A 65 23.58 11.39 -12.73
C GLU A 65 23.17 12.69 -12.03
N ARG A 66 23.61 13.85 -12.54
CA ARG A 66 23.19 15.16 -12.01
C ARG A 66 21.68 15.37 -12.11
N GLN A 67 21.07 15.02 -13.24
CA GLN A 67 19.61 15.11 -13.39
C GLN A 67 18.87 14.24 -12.36
N TYR A 68 19.37 13.04 -12.10
CA TYR A 68 18.80 12.13 -11.12
C TYR A 68 18.96 12.67 -9.69
N GLU A 69 20.14 13.19 -9.34
CA GLU A 69 20.39 13.84 -8.05
C GLU A 69 19.49 15.06 -7.84
N GLU A 70 19.33 15.92 -8.85
CA GLU A 70 18.44 17.06 -8.80
C GLU A 70 16.97 16.63 -8.63
N ALA A 71 16.52 15.59 -9.34
CA ALA A 71 15.17 15.06 -9.21
C ALA A 71 14.94 14.50 -7.79
N GLN A 72 15.92 13.78 -7.25
CA GLN A 72 15.85 13.29 -5.86
C GLN A 72 15.80 14.44 -4.87
N ALA A 73 16.63 15.47 -5.02
CA ALA A 73 16.64 16.63 -4.14
C ALA A 73 15.28 17.34 -4.15
N ARG A 74 14.69 17.55 -5.34
CA ARG A 74 13.35 18.13 -5.49
C ARG A 74 12.28 17.29 -4.79
N TRP A 75 12.33 15.97 -4.99
CA TRP A 75 11.39 15.05 -4.35
C TRP A 75 11.51 15.09 -2.81
N GLN A 76 12.73 15.11 -2.27
CA GLN A 76 12.94 15.20 -0.81
C GLN A 76 12.36 16.50 -0.23
N VAL A 77 12.56 17.63 -0.91
CA VAL A 77 11.99 18.92 -0.50
C VAL A 77 10.46 18.89 -0.51
N GLU A 78 9.86 18.31 -1.55
CA GLU A 78 8.40 18.18 -1.64
C GLU A 78 7.84 17.26 -0.55
N GLN A 79 8.50 16.13 -0.28
CA GLN A 79 8.12 15.22 0.80
C GLN A 79 8.21 15.91 2.16
N ALA A 80 9.29 16.66 2.42
CA ALA A 80 9.44 17.41 3.67
C ALA A 80 8.32 18.45 3.84
N ARG A 81 7.96 19.19 2.77
CA ARG A 81 6.86 20.17 2.79
C ARG A 81 5.52 19.50 3.07
N THR A 82 5.23 18.40 2.39
CA THR A 82 3.98 17.64 2.57
C THR A 82 3.89 17.05 3.98
N GLN A 83 5.00 16.54 4.52
CA GLN A 83 5.04 16.06 5.90
C GLN A 83 4.84 17.18 6.91
N ALA A 84 5.46 18.34 6.70
CA ALA A 84 5.27 19.50 7.57
C ALA A 84 3.80 19.97 7.58
N GLN A 85 3.17 20.04 6.41
CA GLN A 85 1.74 20.37 6.30
C GLN A 85 0.86 19.36 7.05
N ARG A 86 1.08 18.06 6.86
CA ARG A 86 0.34 17.02 7.58
C ARG A 86 0.52 17.09 9.10
N ARG A 87 1.72 17.44 9.58
CA ARG A 87 1.95 17.63 11.02
C ARG A 87 1.16 18.81 11.56
N LEU A 88 1.17 19.95 10.86
CA LEU A 88 0.40 21.13 11.25
C LEU A 88 -1.12 20.86 11.23
N GLU A 89 -1.61 20.10 10.25
CA GLU A 89 -3.01 19.69 10.19
C GLU A 89 -3.38 18.73 11.33
N ALA A 90 -2.53 17.74 11.62
CA ALA A 90 -2.73 16.82 12.73
C ALA A 90 -2.71 17.54 14.08
N GLU A 91 -1.81 18.51 14.27
CA GLU A 91 -1.75 19.33 15.48
C GLU A 91 -3.02 20.18 15.64
N LYS A 92 -3.49 20.83 14.57
CA LYS A 92 -4.76 21.57 14.59
C LYS A 92 -5.94 20.67 14.91
N ALA A 93 -6.02 19.48 14.30
CA ALA A 93 -7.08 18.51 14.56
C ALA A 93 -7.04 18.02 16.01
N ALA A 94 -5.85 17.74 16.55
CA ALA A 94 -5.68 17.34 17.95
C ALA A 94 -6.10 18.47 18.91
N ALA A 95 -5.71 19.71 18.64
CA ALA A 95 -6.12 20.87 19.44
C ALA A 95 -7.64 21.09 19.41
N GLN A 96 -8.27 20.95 18.24
CA GLN A 96 -9.72 21.03 18.09
C GLN A 96 -10.43 19.89 18.86
N ALA A 97 -9.93 18.67 18.78
CA ALA A 97 -10.47 17.53 19.51
C ALA A 97 -10.35 17.71 21.03
N ALA A 98 -9.21 18.19 21.51
CA ALA A 98 -9.00 18.50 22.93
C ALA A 98 -9.95 19.62 23.41
N ALA A 99 -10.12 20.68 22.62
CA ALA A 99 -11.07 21.75 22.92
C ALA A 99 -12.52 21.25 22.93
N ALA A 100 -12.89 20.35 22.02
CA ALA A 100 -14.21 19.73 22.00
C ALA A 100 -14.45 18.84 23.23
N ALA A 101 -13.46 18.03 23.62
CA ALA A 101 -13.52 17.20 24.82
C ALA A 101 -13.65 18.04 26.10
N ALA A 102 -12.92 19.15 26.21
CA ALA A 102 -13.04 20.08 27.33
C ALA A 102 -14.41 20.77 27.43
N ARG A 103 -15.15 20.86 26.32
CA ARG A 103 -16.53 21.40 26.30
C ARG A 103 -17.59 20.35 26.67
N GLN A 104 -17.25 19.07 26.75
CA GLN A 104 -18.21 18.04 27.14
C GLN A 104 -18.51 18.16 28.64
N PRO A 105 -19.79 18.27 29.04
CA PRO A 105 -20.13 18.24 30.45
C PRO A 105 -19.72 16.89 31.05
N PRO A 106 -19.35 16.84 32.34
CA PRO A 106 -18.98 15.59 32.99
C PRO A 106 -20.14 14.59 32.84
N VAL A 107 -19.87 13.45 32.20
CA VAL A 107 -20.79 12.33 32.16
C VAL A 107 -20.92 11.82 33.59
N GLN A 108 -22.01 12.17 34.27
CA GLN A 108 -22.35 11.57 35.54
C GLN A 108 -22.71 10.11 35.29
N ILE A 109 -21.78 9.22 35.61
CA ILE A 109 -22.09 7.79 35.72
C ILE A 109 -22.97 7.66 36.96
N ILE A 110 -24.29 7.65 36.77
CA ILE A 110 -25.23 7.27 37.82
C ILE A 110 -24.91 5.82 38.15
N GLN A 111 -24.15 5.59 39.23
CA GLN A 111 -24.03 4.27 39.81
C GLN A 111 -25.44 3.88 40.29
N PRO A 112 -26.08 2.85 39.70
CA PRO A 112 -27.33 2.37 40.24
C PRO A 112 -27.06 1.97 41.70
N PRO A 113 -27.92 2.37 42.65
CA PRO A 113 -27.70 2.04 44.05
C PRO A 113 -27.57 0.52 44.16
N ALA A 114 -26.47 0.06 44.76
CA ALA A 114 -26.34 -1.33 45.17
C ALA A 114 -27.47 -1.57 46.17
N ASN A 115 -28.53 -2.23 45.71
CA ASN A 115 -29.76 -2.39 46.46
C ASN A 115 -29.69 -3.77 47.13
N PRO A 116 -29.44 -3.89 48.46
CA PRO A 116 -29.53 -5.17 49.16
C PRO A 116 -30.96 -5.37 49.68
N VAL A 117 -31.98 -5.09 48.87
CA VAL A 117 -33.37 -5.32 49.28
C VAL A 117 -33.82 -6.64 48.69
N ALA A 118 -34.02 -7.62 49.58
CA ALA A 118 -34.67 -8.88 49.31
C ALA A 118 -35.95 -8.67 48.48
N PRO A 119 -36.30 -9.60 47.56
CA PRO A 119 -37.48 -9.43 46.73
C PRO A 119 -38.72 -9.30 47.60
N VAL A 120 -39.35 -8.12 47.58
CA VAL A 120 -40.68 -7.92 48.16
C VAL A 120 -41.64 -8.74 47.30
N VAL A 121 -42.08 -9.88 47.83
CA VAL A 121 -43.16 -10.68 47.23
C VAL A 121 -44.45 -9.93 47.48
N VAL A 122 -44.97 -9.28 46.44
CA VAL A 122 -46.29 -8.66 46.47
C VAL A 122 -47.32 -9.75 46.13
N PRO A 123 -48.27 -10.10 47.01
CA PRO A 123 -49.31 -11.06 46.66
C PRO A 123 -50.28 -10.38 45.70
N TYR A 124 -50.30 -10.83 44.45
CA TYR A 124 -51.32 -10.41 43.49
C TYR A 124 -52.65 -11.14 43.81
N PRO A 125 -53.78 -10.42 43.90
CA PRO A 125 -55.08 -11.08 44.01
C PRO A 125 -55.37 -11.79 42.68
N VAL A 126 -55.60 -13.10 42.77
CA VAL A 126 -56.06 -13.91 41.64
C VAL A 126 -57.55 -13.63 41.46
N TYR A 127 -57.91 -12.85 40.45
CA TYR A 127 -59.30 -12.70 40.04
C TYR A 127 -59.74 -13.93 39.25
N PRO A 128 -60.80 -14.65 39.67
CA PRO A 128 -61.35 -15.74 38.89
C PRO A 128 -62.26 -15.16 37.80
N GLY A 129 -61.92 -15.38 36.54
CA GLY A 129 -62.85 -15.20 35.43
C GLY A 129 -62.45 -14.16 34.41
N SER A 130 -61.62 -14.59 33.46
CA SER A 130 -61.74 -14.18 32.07
C SER A 130 -60.90 -15.14 31.22
N VAL A 131 -61.52 -16.25 30.80
CA VAL A 131 -61.04 -17.08 29.69
C VAL A 131 -61.23 -16.30 28.38
N GLY A 132 -60.46 -15.23 28.21
CA GLY A 132 -60.31 -14.56 26.94
C GLY A 132 -59.22 -15.29 26.16
N ALA A 133 -59.61 -16.10 25.20
CA ALA A 133 -58.69 -16.62 24.19
C ALA A 133 -58.03 -15.42 23.49
N TYR A 134 -56.77 -15.13 23.79
CA TYR A 134 -56.00 -14.20 22.99
C TYR A 134 -55.71 -14.87 21.65
N PRO A 135 -56.18 -14.31 20.51
CA PRO A 135 -55.69 -14.79 19.22
C PRO A 135 -54.18 -14.53 19.14
N PRO A 136 -53.39 -15.43 18.55
CA PRO A 136 -51.97 -15.18 18.38
C PRO A 136 -51.80 -13.88 17.58
N HIS A 137 -51.16 -12.89 18.19
CA HIS A 137 -50.84 -11.64 17.53
C HIS A 137 -49.85 -11.92 16.39
N HIS A 138 -50.36 -12.15 15.19
CA HIS A 138 -49.57 -12.06 13.97
C HIS A 138 -49.15 -10.60 13.82
N ARG A 139 -47.89 -10.28 14.11
CA ARG A 139 -47.33 -8.98 13.72
C ARG A 139 -47.49 -8.87 12.20
N PRO A 140 -48.11 -7.80 11.68
CA PRO A 140 -48.10 -7.52 10.26
C PRO A 140 -46.64 -7.48 9.80
N ARG A 141 -46.29 -8.29 8.80
CA ARG A 141 -45.00 -8.16 8.13
C ARG A 141 -44.91 -6.71 7.61
N PRO A 142 -43.83 -5.96 7.91
CA PRO A 142 -43.68 -4.63 7.37
C PRO A 142 -43.86 -4.70 5.85
N PRO A 143 -44.60 -3.75 5.23
CA PRO A 143 -44.66 -3.71 3.78
C PRO A 143 -43.23 -3.68 3.26
N HIS A 144 -42.92 -4.58 2.32
CA HIS A 144 -41.61 -4.63 1.69
C HIS A 144 -41.25 -3.20 1.25
N GLY A 145 -40.24 -2.62 1.90
CA GLY A 145 -39.71 -1.33 1.50
C GLY A 145 -39.38 -1.37 0.02
N ARG A 146 -39.50 -0.23 -0.66
CA ARG A 146 -39.09 -0.12 -2.08
C ARG A 146 -37.74 -0.83 -2.25
N PRO A 147 -37.55 -1.62 -3.32
CA PRO A 147 -36.25 -2.19 -3.61
C PRO A 147 -35.22 -1.06 -3.57
N PRO A 148 -34.04 -1.29 -2.97
CA PRO A 148 -33.00 -0.27 -2.94
C PRO A 148 -32.79 0.24 -4.37
N PRO A 149 -32.60 1.57 -4.55
CA PRO A 149 -32.30 2.12 -5.88
C PRO A 149 -31.18 1.29 -6.51
N PRO A 150 -31.23 1.02 -7.83
CA PRO A 150 -30.23 0.21 -8.50
C PRO A 150 -28.85 0.76 -8.13
N GLU A 151 -28.01 -0.13 -7.60
CA GLU A 151 -26.67 0.21 -7.18
C GLU A 151 -25.99 0.93 -8.35
N PRO A 152 -25.42 2.14 -8.14
CA PRO A 152 -24.83 2.90 -9.22
C PRO A 152 -23.83 2.01 -9.92
N GLU A 153 -23.96 1.87 -11.24
CA GLU A 153 -23.12 0.99 -12.05
C GLU A 153 -21.65 1.38 -11.85
N VAL A 154 -20.98 0.66 -10.95
CA VAL A 154 -19.62 0.99 -10.56
C VAL A 154 -18.74 0.63 -11.75
N ARG A 155 -18.27 1.65 -12.49
CA ARG A 155 -17.34 1.45 -13.60
C ARG A 155 -15.97 1.09 -13.05
N TRP A 156 -15.76 -0.21 -12.83
CA TRP A 156 -14.49 -0.75 -12.37
C TRP A 156 -13.39 -0.48 -13.39
N GLN A 157 -12.25 0.04 -12.92
CA GLN A 157 -10.99 -0.04 -13.67
C GLN A 157 -10.13 -1.09 -12.97
N CYS A 158 -9.71 -2.13 -13.68
CA CYS A 158 -8.87 -3.19 -13.10
C CYS A 158 -7.49 -3.18 -13.75
N ASN A 159 -6.45 -3.27 -12.92
CA ASN A 159 -5.12 -3.67 -13.38
C ASN A 159 -4.92 -5.18 -13.11
N VAL A 160 -3.71 -5.67 -13.36
CA VAL A 160 -3.38 -7.11 -13.21
C VAL A 160 -3.58 -7.62 -11.78
N PHE A 161 -3.47 -6.74 -10.77
CA PHE A 161 -3.48 -7.14 -9.37
C PHE A 161 -4.76 -6.78 -8.62
N ARG A 162 -5.44 -5.68 -9.00
CA ARG A 162 -6.51 -5.06 -8.21
C ARG A 162 -7.53 -4.33 -9.10
N CYS A 163 -8.76 -4.22 -8.59
CA CYS A 163 -9.83 -3.43 -9.19
C CYS A 163 -10.16 -2.19 -8.34
N TYR A 164 -10.41 -1.07 -9.02
CA TYR A 164 -10.69 0.25 -8.45
C TYR A 164 -12.12 0.67 -8.77
N ASP A 165 -12.85 1.21 -7.78
CA ASP A 165 -14.28 1.55 -7.88
C ASP A 165 -14.58 3.03 -8.20
N GLY A 166 -13.57 3.81 -8.64
CA GLY A 166 -13.70 5.25 -8.91
C GLY A 166 -13.91 6.12 -7.66
N LYS A 167 -14.21 5.53 -6.50
CA LYS A 167 -14.32 6.18 -5.18
C LYS A 167 -13.07 5.98 -4.32
N GLY A 168 -12.05 5.33 -4.86
CA GLY A 168 -10.76 5.09 -4.23
C GLY A 168 -10.67 3.80 -3.42
N ASN A 169 -11.71 2.96 -3.40
CA ASN A 169 -11.63 1.65 -2.78
C ASN A 169 -10.98 0.65 -3.74
N VAL A 170 -10.18 -0.25 -3.17
CA VAL A 170 -9.41 -1.23 -3.93
C VAL A 170 -9.72 -2.64 -3.47
N ARG A 171 -10.11 -3.50 -4.41
CA ARG A 171 -10.48 -4.91 -4.17
C ARG A 171 -9.49 -5.86 -4.84
N PRO A 172 -9.19 -7.04 -4.25
CA PRO A 172 -8.55 -8.13 -4.97
C PRO A 172 -9.41 -8.55 -6.16
N ARG A 173 -8.78 -9.04 -7.22
CA ARG A 173 -9.52 -9.62 -8.35
C ARG A 173 -10.19 -10.93 -7.90
N PRO A 174 -11.48 -11.16 -8.20
CA PRO A 174 -12.12 -12.46 -7.97
C PRO A 174 -11.50 -13.56 -8.83
#